data_AF-A0A1F6ZZY2-F1
#
_entry.id   AF-A0A1F6ZZY2-F1
#
_cell.length_a   1.000
_cell.length_b   1.000
_cell.length_c   1.000
_cell.angle_alpha   90.00
_cell.angle_beta   90.00
_cell.angle_gamma   90.00
#
_symmetry.space_group_name_H-M   'P 1'
#
loop_
_entity.id
_entity.type
_entity.pdbx_description
1 polymer ?
#
loop_
_entity_poly.entity_id
_entity_poly.type
_entity_poly.pdbx_seq_one_letter_code
_entity_poly.pdbx_strand_id
1 'polypeptide(L)'
;MQDPAAQPAPVVDPMLPQNSYVDDYQPPSVRPTLSSPVASPATTLGAPLSQPSSSEALADQNIFELLGVSDGTDEEKEAFLLELQRVLWDDFLQYDVQLLITKDEYAELQRQREAQSTAEAKEEAVVAYLEKLIPDLEEIMLEKALELKGDMVRERINGLRELYAGEPAKIAELDRAATQVAESNWRAAATTLNALTVS
;
A
#
# COMPACT_ATOMS: atom_id res chain seq x y z
N MET A 1 65.79 -18.93 -32.99
CA MET A 1 67.22 -18.79 -32.65
C MET A 1 67.33 -17.86 -31.45
N GLN A 2 68.45 -17.90 -30.72
CA GLN A 2 68.59 -17.29 -29.38
C GLN A 2 69.35 -15.95 -29.41
N ASP A 3 69.48 -15.38 -28.21
CA ASP A 3 70.50 -14.43 -27.75
C ASP A 3 70.35 -12.93 -28.13
N PRO A 4 70.95 -12.00 -27.33
CA PRO A 4 71.68 -12.22 -26.06
C PRO A 4 71.06 -11.51 -24.83
N ALA A 5 71.53 -11.87 -23.64
CA ALA A 5 71.18 -11.21 -22.37
C ALA A 5 72.25 -10.20 -21.93
N ALA A 6 71.82 -9.10 -21.28
CA ALA A 6 72.68 -8.25 -20.44
C ALA A 6 71.84 -7.41 -19.44
N GLN A 7 72.08 -7.58 -18.15
CA GLN A 7 71.83 -6.56 -17.11
C GLN A 7 73.16 -5.91 -16.74
N PRO A 8 73.17 -4.66 -16.25
CA PRO A 8 73.44 -4.52 -14.81
C PRO A 8 72.70 -3.36 -14.11
N ALA A 9 72.57 -3.50 -12.78
CA ALA A 9 72.35 -2.45 -11.77
C ALA A 9 73.55 -2.51 -10.76
N PRO A 10 73.63 -1.78 -9.62
CA PRO A 10 72.70 -0.77 -9.04
C PRO A 10 73.35 0.51 -8.42
N VAL A 11 72.50 1.50 -8.08
CA VAL A 11 72.71 2.72 -7.21
C VAL A 11 71.30 3.18 -6.74
N VAL A 12 70.86 3.38 -5.49
CA VAL A 12 71.41 3.30 -4.10
C VAL A 12 72.34 4.47 -3.69
N ASP A 13 72.03 5.40 -2.77
CA ASP A 13 70.85 5.69 -1.89
C ASP A 13 70.86 7.24 -1.54
N PRO A 14 70.31 7.88 -0.45
CA PRO A 14 69.68 7.39 0.80
C PRO A 14 68.39 8.08 1.35
N MET A 15 67.66 7.29 2.15
CA MET A 15 66.92 7.58 3.42
C MET A 15 66.45 9.01 3.85
N LEU A 16 65.12 9.18 4.02
CA LEU A 16 64.33 9.49 5.25
C LEU A 16 64.90 10.36 6.41
N PRO A 17 64.07 11.22 7.08
CA PRO A 17 63.15 10.77 8.17
C PRO A 17 61.74 11.45 8.24
N GLN A 18 61.03 11.29 9.37
CA GLN A 18 59.55 11.38 9.53
C GLN A 18 59.00 12.61 10.30
N ASN A 19 57.65 12.62 10.48
CA ASN A 19 56.78 13.40 11.41
C ASN A 19 56.20 14.72 10.83
N SER A 20 55.05 15.26 11.27
CA SER A 20 53.80 14.76 11.93
C SER A 20 52.82 15.97 12.05
N TYR A 21 51.57 15.77 12.51
CA TYR A 21 50.47 16.76 12.64
C TYR A 21 49.89 17.26 11.29
N VAL A 22 48.60 17.04 10.98
CA VAL A 22 47.35 17.65 11.51
C VAL A 22 47.15 19.07 10.99
N ASP A 23 46.07 19.25 10.23
CA ASP A 23 45.44 20.52 9.86
C ASP A 23 43.93 20.39 10.12
N ASP A 24 43.28 21.46 10.58
CA ASP A 24 42.04 21.38 11.38
C ASP A 24 40.82 21.93 10.62
N TYR A 25 39.75 21.14 10.49
CA TYR A 25 38.61 21.49 9.64
C TYR A 25 37.65 22.48 10.32
N GLN A 26 37.86 23.77 10.09
CA GLN A 26 37.02 24.84 10.64
C GLN A 26 35.76 25.11 9.78
N PRO A 27 34.53 24.97 10.32
CA PRO A 27 33.30 25.22 9.57
C PRO A 27 32.97 26.73 9.45
N PRO A 28 32.43 27.21 8.31
CA PRO A 28 32.09 28.61 8.11
C PRO A 28 30.73 29.01 8.72
N SER A 29 30.69 30.18 9.38
CA SER A 29 29.45 30.75 9.95
C SER A 29 28.57 31.44 8.90
N VAL A 30 27.25 31.26 9.03
CA VAL A 30 26.22 31.72 8.08
C VAL A 30 26.03 33.24 8.00
N ARG A 31 25.76 33.76 6.79
CA ARG A 31 24.87 34.92 6.54
C ARG A 31 24.07 34.71 5.22
N PRO A 32 22.89 35.34 5.03
CA PRO A 32 21.89 34.83 4.09
C PRO A 32 21.56 35.77 2.91
N THR A 33 21.48 35.21 1.69
CA THR A 33 20.73 35.80 0.56
C THR A 33 20.14 34.71 -0.35
N LEU A 34 18.91 34.95 -0.79
CA LEU A 34 18.08 34.17 -1.73
C LEU A 34 18.82 33.52 -2.92
N SER A 35 18.63 32.21 -3.14
CA SER A 35 18.19 31.60 -4.43
C SER A 35 18.09 30.07 -4.32
N SER A 36 17.25 29.45 -5.17
CA SER A 36 16.89 28.03 -5.08
C SER A 36 17.98 27.05 -5.53
N PRO A 37 18.14 25.89 -4.87
CA PRO A 37 18.82 24.73 -5.45
C PRO A 37 17.86 23.96 -6.37
N VAL A 38 18.20 23.83 -7.66
CA VAL A 38 17.63 22.78 -8.50
C VAL A 38 18.38 21.49 -8.19
N ALA A 39 17.68 20.49 -7.68
CA ALA A 39 18.19 19.13 -7.49
C ALA A 39 17.48 18.18 -8.45
N SER A 40 18.25 17.39 -9.21
CA SER A 40 17.72 16.43 -10.18
C SER A 40 16.93 15.30 -9.48
N PRO A 41 15.85 14.77 -10.09
CA PRO A 41 15.09 13.68 -9.50
C PRO A 41 15.89 12.37 -9.52
N ALA A 42 16.24 11.88 -8.33
CA ALA A 42 16.57 10.47 -8.14
C ALA A 42 15.25 9.70 -7.99
N THR A 43 14.82 8.98 -9.03
CA THR A 43 13.60 8.15 -9.00
C THR A 43 13.83 6.89 -8.15
N THR A 44 13.83 7.07 -6.84
CA THR A 44 13.74 5.96 -5.89
C THR A 44 12.29 5.50 -5.83
N LEU A 45 11.97 4.43 -6.57
CA LEU A 45 10.75 3.63 -6.35
C LEU A 45 10.90 2.82 -5.05
N GLY A 46 10.94 3.53 -3.93
CA GLY A 46 10.71 2.97 -2.61
C GLY A 46 9.25 3.21 -2.24
N ALA A 47 8.51 2.15 -1.92
CA ALA A 47 7.21 2.30 -1.29
C ALA A 47 7.36 3.15 -0.01
N PRO A 48 6.43 4.09 0.27
CA PRO A 48 6.52 4.92 1.46
C PRO A 48 6.36 4.03 2.71
N LEU A 49 7.49 3.75 3.38
CA LEU A 49 7.50 3.13 4.71
C LEU A 49 6.57 3.93 5.62
N SER A 50 5.60 3.23 6.22
CA SER A 50 4.44 3.83 6.89
C SER A 50 4.83 4.92 7.88
N GLN A 51 4.65 6.17 7.48
CA GLN A 51 4.42 7.22 8.46
C GLN A 51 3.13 6.88 9.20
N PRO A 52 3.01 7.16 10.51
CA PRO A 52 1.74 7.06 11.19
C PRO A 52 0.81 8.14 10.63
N SER A 53 0.00 7.78 9.64
CA SER A 53 -1.03 8.65 9.07
C SER A 53 -1.89 9.19 10.21
N SER A 54 -1.79 10.49 10.47
CA SER A 54 -2.69 11.20 11.39
C SER A 54 -4.06 11.47 10.74
N SER A 55 -4.26 10.98 9.51
CA SER A 55 -5.57 10.92 8.88
C SER A 55 -6.40 9.84 9.55
N GLU A 56 -7.63 10.20 9.89
CA GLU A 56 -8.65 9.26 10.34
C GLU A 56 -9.52 8.75 9.17
N ALA A 57 -9.31 9.22 7.93
CA ALA A 57 -10.13 8.87 6.77
C ALA A 57 -9.97 7.40 6.36
N LEU A 58 -11.05 6.76 5.92
CA LEU A 58 -11.10 5.32 5.62
C LEU A 58 -10.13 4.88 4.52
N ALA A 59 -9.93 5.72 3.50
CA ALA A 59 -9.01 5.42 2.40
C ALA A 59 -7.58 5.18 2.90
N ASP A 60 -7.09 6.05 3.79
CA ASP A 60 -5.72 6.06 4.30
C ASP A 60 -5.39 4.92 5.29
N GLN A 61 -6.41 4.17 5.76
CA GLN A 61 -6.21 3.10 6.73
C GLN A 61 -5.78 1.78 6.07
N ASN A 62 -4.89 1.02 6.70
CA ASN A 62 -4.59 -0.34 6.28
C ASN A 62 -5.75 -1.28 6.65
N ILE A 63 -6.24 -2.09 5.70
CA ILE A 63 -7.39 -2.98 5.94
C ILE A 63 -7.10 -4.08 6.99
N PHE A 64 -5.86 -4.57 7.08
CA PHE A 64 -5.47 -5.57 8.07
C PHE A 64 -5.43 -4.98 9.49
N GLU A 65 -5.05 -3.71 9.64
CA GLU A 65 -5.16 -2.95 10.90
C GLU A 65 -6.63 -2.76 11.30
N LEU A 66 -7.49 -2.36 10.35
CA LEU A 66 -8.94 -2.19 10.58
C LEU A 66 -9.61 -3.49 11.04
N LEU A 67 -9.13 -4.65 10.56
CA LEU A 67 -9.68 -5.97 10.87
C LEU A 67 -8.94 -6.71 11.99
N GLY A 68 -7.80 -6.20 12.46
CA GLY A 68 -7.02 -6.79 13.55
C GLY A 68 -6.25 -8.06 13.16
N VAL A 69 -5.84 -8.16 11.90
CA VAL A 69 -5.15 -9.33 11.31
C VAL A 69 -3.77 -8.98 10.73
N SER A 70 -3.16 -7.89 11.22
CA SER A 70 -1.87 -7.37 10.77
C SER A 70 -0.71 -8.38 10.85
N ASP A 71 -0.80 -9.35 11.75
CA ASP A 71 0.23 -10.38 11.99
C ASP A 71 0.20 -11.56 10.99
N GLY A 72 -0.79 -11.63 10.08
CA GLY A 72 -0.84 -12.67 9.04
C GLY A 72 0.33 -12.58 8.05
N THR A 73 0.62 -13.65 7.30
CA THR A 73 1.72 -13.64 6.32
C THR A 73 1.39 -12.78 5.10
N ASP A 74 2.40 -12.42 4.31
CA ASP A 74 2.19 -11.63 3.09
C ASP A 74 1.38 -12.41 2.05
N GLU A 75 1.51 -13.75 1.99
CA GLU A 75 0.71 -14.63 1.15
C GLU A 75 -0.76 -14.73 1.62
N GLU A 76 -1.02 -14.77 2.94
CA GLU A 76 -2.37 -14.73 3.50
C GLU A 76 -3.06 -13.39 3.19
N LYS A 77 -2.30 -12.30 3.29
CA LYS A 77 -2.73 -10.93 2.95
C LYS A 77 -3.02 -10.76 1.47
N GLU A 78 -2.17 -11.28 0.59
CA GLU A 78 -2.38 -11.25 -0.87
C GLU A 78 -3.61 -12.07 -1.27
N ALA A 79 -3.76 -13.30 -0.76
CA ALA A 79 -4.92 -14.14 -1.03
C ALA A 79 -6.24 -13.48 -0.60
N PHE A 80 -6.26 -12.84 0.58
CA PHE A 80 -7.41 -12.07 1.07
C PHE A 80 -7.75 -10.87 0.18
N LEU A 81 -6.75 -10.11 -0.30
CA LEU A 81 -6.99 -8.97 -1.20
C LEU A 81 -7.53 -9.42 -2.57
N LEU A 82 -7.03 -10.55 -3.10
CA LEU A 82 -7.55 -11.15 -4.33
C LEU A 82 -9.00 -11.63 -4.17
N GLU A 83 -9.36 -12.22 -3.03
CA GLU A 83 -10.75 -12.60 -2.73
C GLU A 83 -11.67 -11.37 -2.64
N LEU A 84 -11.25 -10.30 -1.95
CA LEU A 84 -12.02 -9.05 -1.88
C LEU A 84 -12.20 -8.38 -3.25
N GLN A 85 -11.13 -8.27 -4.03
CA GLN A 85 -11.19 -7.72 -5.38
C GLN A 85 -12.19 -8.50 -6.24
N ARG A 86 -12.15 -9.84 -6.16
CA ARG A 86 -13.07 -10.69 -6.90
C ARG A 86 -14.51 -10.54 -6.45
N VAL A 87 -14.79 -10.56 -5.14
CA VAL A 87 -16.17 -10.40 -4.61
C VAL A 87 -16.76 -9.07 -5.08
N LEU A 88 -15.99 -8.00 -5.04
CA LEU A 88 -16.39 -6.67 -5.49
C LEU A 88 -16.66 -6.63 -7.01
N TRP A 89 -15.81 -7.26 -7.82
CA TRP A 89 -16.03 -7.38 -9.27
C TRP A 89 -17.26 -8.24 -9.62
N ASP A 90 -17.41 -9.43 -9.01
CA ASP A 90 -18.54 -10.32 -9.28
C ASP A 90 -19.88 -9.66 -8.85
N ASP A 91 -19.91 -8.87 -7.75
CA ASP A 91 -21.07 -8.05 -7.34
C ASP A 91 -21.40 -6.94 -8.35
N PHE A 92 -20.40 -6.10 -8.69
CA PHE A 92 -20.54 -5.00 -9.64
C PHE A 92 -21.03 -5.46 -11.02
N LEU A 93 -20.45 -6.56 -11.54
CA LEU A 93 -20.85 -7.17 -12.81
C LEU A 93 -22.27 -7.74 -12.76
N GLN A 94 -22.70 -8.26 -11.60
CA GLN A 94 -24.02 -8.86 -11.45
C GLN A 94 -25.13 -7.83 -11.31
N TYR A 95 -24.94 -6.77 -10.51
CA TYR A 95 -26.03 -5.84 -10.15
C TYR A 95 -25.93 -4.46 -10.80
N ASP A 96 -24.77 -3.80 -10.75
CA ASP A 96 -24.64 -2.39 -11.15
C ASP A 96 -24.41 -2.19 -12.64
N VAL A 97 -23.56 -3.02 -13.27
CA VAL A 97 -23.22 -2.86 -14.70
C VAL A 97 -24.48 -2.93 -15.58
N GLN A 98 -25.47 -3.75 -15.22
CA GLN A 98 -26.76 -3.84 -15.92
C GLN A 98 -27.64 -2.57 -15.84
N LEU A 99 -27.29 -1.62 -14.97
CA LEU A 99 -27.91 -0.30 -14.84
C LEU A 99 -27.10 0.80 -15.57
N LEU A 100 -25.80 0.57 -15.76
CA LEU A 100 -24.85 1.53 -16.35
C LEU A 100 -24.69 1.37 -17.87
N ILE A 101 -24.80 0.15 -18.41
CA ILE A 101 -24.69 -0.13 -19.86
C ILE A 101 -25.96 -0.77 -20.42
N THR A 102 -26.16 -0.71 -21.74
CA THR A 102 -27.32 -1.33 -22.39
C THR A 102 -27.23 -2.86 -22.44
N LYS A 103 -28.37 -3.52 -22.71
CA LYS A 103 -28.43 -4.98 -22.81
C LYS A 103 -27.59 -5.56 -23.94
N ASP A 104 -27.41 -4.82 -25.03
CA ASP A 104 -26.59 -5.26 -26.17
C ASP A 104 -25.10 -5.14 -25.84
N GLU A 105 -24.68 -4.07 -25.13
CA GLU A 105 -23.33 -3.92 -24.60
C GLU A 105 -23.02 -4.97 -23.52
N TYR A 106 -23.98 -5.28 -22.63
CA TYR A 106 -23.83 -6.37 -21.65
C TYR A 106 -23.69 -7.74 -22.33
N ALA A 107 -24.43 -7.99 -23.41
CA ALA A 107 -24.27 -9.21 -24.20
C ALA A 107 -22.89 -9.28 -24.88
N GLU A 108 -22.35 -8.16 -25.35
CA GLU A 108 -21.01 -8.08 -25.95
C GLU A 108 -19.87 -8.17 -24.92
N LEU A 109 -20.07 -7.65 -23.70
CA LEU A 109 -19.20 -7.86 -22.55
C LEU A 109 -19.05 -9.36 -22.24
N GLN A 110 -20.17 -10.08 -22.15
CA GLN A 110 -20.14 -11.53 -21.88
C GLN A 110 -19.49 -12.31 -23.03
N ARG A 111 -19.72 -11.95 -24.30
CA ARG A 111 -18.99 -12.55 -25.44
C ARG A 111 -17.48 -12.32 -25.36
N GLN A 112 -17.04 -11.12 -25.02
CA GLN A 112 -15.61 -10.81 -24.86
C GLN A 112 -15.00 -11.61 -23.69
N ARG A 113 -15.72 -11.78 -22.57
CA ARG A 113 -15.32 -12.66 -21.46
C ARG A 113 -15.26 -14.14 -21.91
N GLU A 114 -16.26 -14.63 -22.64
CA GLU A 114 -16.30 -16.03 -23.10
C GLU A 114 -15.25 -16.36 -24.16
N ALA A 115 -14.81 -15.37 -24.95
CA ALA A 115 -13.76 -15.54 -25.96
C ALA A 115 -12.35 -15.78 -25.38
N GLN A 116 -12.11 -15.43 -24.11
CA GLN A 116 -10.80 -15.56 -23.47
C GLN A 116 -10.58 -16.94 -22.82
N SER A 117 -9.34 -17.42 -22.84
CA SER A 117 -9.02 -18.80 -22.41
C SER A 117 -8.64 -18.95 -20.93
N THR A 118 -8.06 -17.91 -20.30
CA THR A 118 -7.62 -17.95 -18.89
C THR A 118 -8.49 -17.04 -18.02
N ALA A 119 -8.31 -17.04 -16.69
CA ALA A 119 -9.12 -16.19 -15.80
C ALA A 119 -8.66 -14.72 -15.85
N GLU A 120 -7.34 -14.52 -15.89
CA GLU A 120 -6.68 -13.22 -15.89
C GLU A 120 -7.04 -12.44 -17.17
N ALA A 121 -6.98 -13.11 -18.33
CA ALA A 121 -7.39 -12.52 -19.61
C ALA A 121 -8.91 -12.21 -19.67
N LYS A 122 -9.74 -12.95 -18.91
CA LYS A 122 -11.19 -12.65 -18.80
C LYS A 122 -11.45 -11.37 -18.03
N GLU A 123 -10.72 -11.17 -16.95
CA GLU A 123 -10.82 -9.97 -16.13
C GLU A 123 -10.25 -8.76 -16.89
N GLU A 124 -9.06 -8.86 -17.50
CA GLU A 124 -8.48 -7.81 -18.35
C GLU A 124 -9.43 -7.38 -19.49
N ALA A 125 -10.03 -8.34 -20.20
CA ALA A 125 -10.98 -8.05 -21.28
C ALA A 125 -12.30 -7.43 -20.79
N VAL A 126 -12.76 -7.77 -19.59
CA VAL A 126 -13.95 -7.18 -18.95
C VAL A 126 -13.66 -5.74 -18.53
N VAL A 127 -12.57 -5.49 -17.80
CA VAL A 127 -12.14 -4.16 -17.36
C VAL A 127 -11.97 -3.24 -18.56
N ALA A 128 -11.13 -3.64 -19.51
CA ALA A 128 -10.83 -2.84 -20.69
C ALA A 128 -12.05 -2.61 -21.60
N TYR A 129 -13.14 -3.36 -21.49
CA TYR A 129 -14.39 -3.04 -22.20
C TYR A 129 -15.25 -2.06 -21.41
N LEU A 130 -15.37 -2.23 -20.09
CA LEU A 130 -16.17 -1.35 -19.23
C LEU A 130 -15.60 0.07 -19.14
N GLU A 131 -14.28 0.25 -19.10
CA GLU A 131 -13.60 1.56 -19.18
C GLU A 131 -14.02 2.40 -20.40
N LYS A 132 -14.43 1.75 -21.50
CA LYS A 132 -14.84 2.42 -22.74
C LYS A 132 -16.29 2.87 -22.72
N LEU A 133 -17.10 2.37 -21.78
CA LEU A 133 -18.54 2.62 -21.66
C LEU A 133 -18.89 3.44 -20.41
N ILE A 134 -18.14 3.23 -19.33
CA ILE A 134 -18.34 3.83 -18.01
C ILE A 134 -17.15 4.77 -17.76
N PRO A 135 -17.27 6.09 -18.00
CA PRO A 135 -16.12 7.00 -18.00
C PRO A 135 -15.47 7.18 -16.62
N ASP A 136 -16.21 6.90 -15.55
CA ASP A 136 -15.79 7.09 -14.15
C ASP A 136 -15.64 5.74 -13.42
N LEU A 137 -15.34 4.65 -14.16
CA LEU A 137 -15.29 3.28 -13.64
C LEU A 137 -14.33 3.11 -12.45
N GLU A 138 -13.13 3.67 -12.52
CA GLU A 138 -12.14 3.58 -11.43
C GLU A 138 -12.66 4.24 -10.14
N GLU A 139 -13.41 5.34 -10.25
CA GLU A 139 -13.97 6.06 -9.10
C GLU A 139 -15.12 5.25 -8.47
N ILE A 140 -16.05 4.72 -9.27
CA ILE A 140 -17.14 3.84 -8.82
C ILE A 140 -16.59 2.61 -8.09
N MET A 141 -15.52 2.01 -8.62
CA MET A 141 -14.91 0.81 -8.03
C MET A 141 -14.10 1.13 -6.76
N LEU A 142 -13.49 2.32 -6.69
CA LEU A 142 -12.86 2.83 -5.47
C LEU A 142 -13.90 3.13 -4.39
N GLU A 143 -15.02 3.78 -4.72
CA GLU A 143 -16.13 4.02 -3.79
C GLU A 143 -16.64 2.71 -3.19
N LYS A 144 -16.97 1.71 -4.05
CA LYS A 144 -17.36 0.37 -3.60
C LYS A 144 -16.30 -0.32 -2.73
N ALA A 145 -15.02 -0.13 -3.02
CA ALA A 145 -13.93 -0.69 -2.22
C ALA A 145 -13.86 -0.04 -0.83
N LEU A 146 -14.16 1.26 -0.72
CA LEU A 146 -14.27 1.96 0.55
C LEU A 146 -15.54 1.60 1.31
N GLU A 147 -16.68 1.46 0.65
CA GLU A 147 -17.93 0.98 1.26
C GLU A 147 -17.75 -0.41 1.88
N LEU A 148 -17.27 -1.39 1.08
CA LEU A 148 -17.00 -2.76 1.52
C LEU A 148 -16.01 -2.79 2.69
N LYS A 149 -14.89 -2.06 2.60
CA LYS A 149 -13.89 -1.92 3.67
C LYS A 149 -14.50 -1.35 4.96
N GLY A 150 -15.47 -0.43 4.84
CA GLY A 150 -16.23 0.12 5.97
C GLY A 150 -17.20 -0.90 6.57
N ASP A 151 -17.91 -1.67 5.74
CA ASP A 151 -18.84 -2.71 6.18
C ASP A 151 -18.14 -3.88 6.87
N MET A 152 -16.95 -4.30 6.40
CA MET A 152 -16.17 -5.34 7.10
C MET A 152 -15.79 -4.93 8.54
N VAL A 153 -15.59 -3.63 8.81
CA VAL A 153 -15.36 -3.13 10.18
C VAL A 153 -16.65 -3.14 11.00
N ARG A 154 -17.79 -2.83 10.38
CA ARG A 154 -19.12 -2.91 11.03
C ARG A 154 -19.46 -4.36 11.40
N GLU A 155 -19.20 -5.30 10.51
CA GLU A 155 -19.38 -6.73 10.77
C GLU A 155 -18.38 -7.28 11.79
N ARG A 156 -17.13 -6.79 11.82
CA ARG A 156 -16.20 -7.07 12.93
C ARG A 156 -16.76 -6.58 14.27
N ILE A 157 -17.34 -5.39 14.33
CA ILE A 157 -17.98 -4.86 15.55
C ILE A 157 -19.17 -5.74 15.95
N ASN A 158 -19.99 -6.19 15.00
CA ASN A 158 -21.14 -7.06 15.25
C ASN A 158 -20.71 -8.44 15.78
N GLY A 159 -19.75 -9.10 15.14
CA GLY A 159 -19.22 -10.40 15.58
C GLY A 159 -18.53 -10.33 16.96
N LEU A 160 -17.78 -9.26 17.25
CA LEU A 160 -17.20 -9.05 18.58
C LEU A 160 -18.27 -8.75 19.65
N ARG A 161 -19.40 -8.12 19.27
CA ARG A 161 -20.54 -7.85 20.17
C ARG A 161 -21.27 -9.13 20.55
N GLU A 162 -21.41 -10.09 19.63
CA GLU A 162 -21.91 -11.43 19.93
C GLU A 162 -20.94 -12.21 20.83
N LEU A 163 -19.64 -12.20 20.49
CA LEU A 163 -18.59 -12.87 21.28
C LEU A 163 -18.52 -12.38 22.73
N TYR A 164 -18.65 -11.06 22.94
CA TYR A 164 -18.54 -10.42 24.25
C TYR A 164 -19.90 -10.04 24.88
N ALA A 165 -21.00 -10.66 24.45
CA ALA A 165 -22.35 -10.35 24.95
C ALA A 165 -22.52 -10.48 26.49
N GLY A 166 -21.63 -11.24 27.16
CA GLY A 166 -21.57 -11.37 28.63
C GLY A 166 -20.62 -10.41 29.34
N GLU A 167 -19.90 -9.52 28.63
CA GLU A 167 -18.84 -8.66 29.17
C GLU A 167 -19.15 -7.16 28.96
N PRO A 168 -19.92 -6.52 29.87
CA PRO A 168 -20.37 -5.13 29.69
C PRO A 168 -19.27 -4.10 29.44
N ALA A 169 -18.05 -4.33 29.96
CA ALA A 169 -16.90 -3.46 29.72
C ALA A 169 -16.42 -3.51 28.26
N LYS A 170 -16.39 -4.70 27.64
CA LYS A 170 -16.03 -4.86 26.22
C LYS A 170 -17.14 -4.35 25.31
N ILE A 171 -18.40 -4.56 25.68
CA ILE A 171 -19.56 -3.98 24.96
C ILE A 171 -19.48 -2.45 24.92
N ALA A 172 -19.10 -1.79 26.01
CA ALA A 172 -18.94 -0.34 26.05
C ALA A 172 -17.82 0.19 25.12
N GLU A 173 -16.70 -0.52 25.01
CA GLU A 173 -15.65 -0.17 24.04
C GLU A 173 -16.05 -0.50 22.59
N LEU A 174 -16.92 -1.49 22.36
CA LEU A 174 -17.53 -1.74 21.04
C LEU A 174 -18.56 -0.67 20.65
N ASP A 175 -19.34 -0.14 21.61
CA ASP A 175 -20.21 1.02 21.39
C ASP A 175 -19.38 2.27 21.05
N ARG A 176 -18.24 2.45 21.71
CA ARG A 176 -17.26 3.49 21.40
C ARG A 176 -16.65 3.32 20.01
N ALA A 177 -16.23 2.13 19.64
CA ALA A 177 -15.70 1.84 18.30
C ALA A 177 -16.74 2.08 17.20
N ALA A 178 -17.99 1.68 17.43
CA ALA A 178 -19.11 1.97 16.52
C ALA A 178 -19.38 3.48 16.39
N THR A 179 -19.27 4.23 17.49
CA THR A 179 -19.38 5.70 17.47
C THR A 179 -18.23 6.33 16.67
N GLN A 180 -16.99 5.86 16.88
CA GLN A 180 -15.83 6.31 16.12
C GLN A 180 -15.97 6.03 14.62
N VAL A 181 -16.49 4.86 14.22
CA VAL A 181 -16.83 4.54 12.82
C VAL A 181 -17.89 5.51 12.26
N ALA A 182 -18.96 5.80 13.02
CA ALA A 182 -20.01 6.73 12.59
C ALA A 182 -19.51 8.18 12.44
N GLU A 183 -18.53 8.59 13.25
CA GLU A 183 -17.86 9.90 13.16
C GLU A 183 -16.76 9.96 12.08
N SER A 184 -16.51 8.86 11.36
CA SER A 184 -15.36 8.70 10.44
C SER A 184 -13.98 8.82 11.11
N ASN A 185 -13.90 8.49 12.40
CA ASN A 185 -12.68 8.36 13.19
C ASN A 185 -12.09 6.94 13.06
N TRP A 186 -11.75 6.51 11.83
CA TRP A 186 -11.52 5.09 11.50
C TRP A 186 -10.24 4.50 12.12
N ARG A 187 -9.17 5.29 12.26
CA ARG A 187 -7.91 4.85 12.87
C ARG A 187 -8.07 4.71 14.38
N ALA A 188 -8.82 5.63 14.99
CA ALA A 188 -9.21 5.57 16.39
C ALA A 188 -10.13 4.36 16.66
N ALA A 189 -11.07 4.04 15.78
CA ALA A 189 -11.92 2.84 15.86
C ALA A 189 -11.08 1.55 15.82
N ALA A 190 -10.17 1.41 14.84
CA ALA A 190 -9.28 0.25 14.75
C ALA A 190 -8.39 0.08 15.99
N THR A 191 -7.89 1.20 16.54
CA THR A 191 -7.11 1.19 17.80
C THR A 191 -7.95 0.64 18.97
N THR A 192 -9.21 1.06 19.09
CA THR A 192 -10.16 0.55 20.11
C THR A 192 -10.42 -0.95 19.91
N LEU A 193 -10.67 -1.39 18.67
CA LEU A 193 -10.98 -2.80 18.36
C LEU A 193 -9.80 -3.75 18.58
N ASN A 194 -8.59 -3.34 18.20
CA ASN A 194 -7.39 -4.16 18.34
C ASN A 194 -6.97 -4.31 19.82
N ALA A 195 -7.28 -3.33 20.68
CA ALA A 195 -7.07 -3.46 22.12
C ALA A 195 -7.93 -4.56 22.76
N LEU A 196 -9.14 -4.82 22.23
CA LEU A 196 -10.07 -5.83 22.77
C LEU A 196 -9.64 -7.28 22.49
N THR A 197 -8.82 -7.51 21.46
CA THR A 197 -8.37 -8.85 21.04
C THR A 197 -6.98 -9.24 21.55
N VAL A 198 -6.27 -8.34 22.23
CA VAL A 198 -4.89 -8.51 22.73
C VAL A 198 -4.84 -8.70 24.27
N SER A 199 -6.00 -8.90 24.92
CA SER A 199 -6.17 -9.02 26.39
C SER A 199 -6.68 -10.40 26.83
#